data_AF-A0A7I7K117-F1
#
_entry.id   AF-A0A7I7K117-F1
#
_cell.length_a   1.000
_cell.length_b   1.000
_cell.length_c   1.000
_cell.angle_alpha   90.00
_cell.angle_beta   90.00
_cell.angle_gamma   90.00
#
_symmetry.space_group_name_H-M   'P 1'
#
loop_
_entity.id
_entity.type
_entity.pdbx_description
1 polymer ?
#
loop_
_entity_poly.entity_id
_entity_poly.type
_entity_poly.pdbx_seq_one_letter_code
_entity_poly.pdbx_strand_id
1 'polypeptide(L)'
;MTVRPDNRLADAPMQPVECRTCGARVLVRKSSWEQTSVQWDAAAAARCEERRAAARAGDTFLRGCTNVRDAIESAVSRGDLRVLSDT
;
A
#
# COMPACT_ATOMS: atom_id res chain seq x y z
N MET A 1 -12.97 9.97 -20.45
CA MET A 1 -13.55 9.26 -19.29
C MET A 1 -13.13 10.01 -18.04
N THR A 2 -14.07 10.58 -17.28
CA THR A 2 -13.76 11.16 -15.97
C THR A 2 -13.83 10.06 -14.92
N VAL A 3 -12.73 9.83 -14.21
CA VAL A 3 -12.72 8.89 -13.08
C VAL A 3 -13.57 9.51 -11.97
N ARG A 4 -14.56 8.77 -11.46
CA ARG A 4 -15.37 9.21 -10.32
C ARG A 4 -14.45 9.27 -9.09
N PRO A 5 -14.39 10.41 -8.37
CA PRO A 5 -13.58 10.50 -7.16
C PRO A 5 -14.12 9.55 -6.09
N ASP A 6 -13.22 8.90 -5.35
CA ASP A 6 -13.58 8.14 -4.16
C ASP A 6 -13.68 9.09 -2.97
N ASN A 7 -14.90 9.52 -2.65
CA ASN A 7 -15.15 10.47 -1.57
C ASN A 7 -14.59 10.03 -0.22
N ARG A 8 -14.39 8.72 0.02
CA ARG A 8 -13.80 8.21 1.28
C ARG A 8 -12.34 8.64 1.47
N LEU A 9 -11.66 9.02 0.39
CA LEU A 9 -10.30 9.55 0.42
C LEU A 9 -10.26 11.06 0.75
N ALA A 10 -11.40 11.77 0.68
CA ALA A 10 -11.47 13.16 1.08
C ALA A 10 -11.34 13.31 2.60
N ASP A 11 -12.06 12.48 3.36
CA ASP A 11 -12.04 12.50 4.83
C ASP A 11 -10.84 11.77 5.43
N ALA A 12 -10.34 10.76 4.71
CA ALA A 12 -9.22 9.93 5.13
C ALA A 12 -8.30 9.63 3.94
N PRO A 13 -7.40 10.57 3.60
CA PRO A 13 -6.50 10.41 2.48
C PRO A 13 -5.54 9.24 2.69
N MET A 14 -5.03 8.68 1.60
CA MET A 14 -3.99 7.66 1.68
C MET A 14 -2.67 8.29 2.12
N GLN A 15 -1.95 7.61 3.00
CA GLN A 15 -0.66 8.06 3.52
C GLN A 15 0.48 7.27 2.85
N PRO A 16 1.61 7.93 2.52
CA PRO A 16 2.74 7.25 1.92
C PRO A 16 3.43 6.33 2.95
N VAL A 17 3.74 5.10 2.54
CA VAL A 17 4.55 4.15 3.31
C VAL A 17 5.69 3.67 2.43
N GLU A 18 6.91 3.71 2.97
CA GLU A 18 8.11 3.23 2.30
C GLU A 18 8.54 1.88 2.87
N CYS A 19 8.74 0.92 1.96
CA CYS A 19 9.36 -0.35 2.31
C CYS A 19 10.86 -0.16 2.52
N ARG A 20 11.37 -0.43 3.73
CA ARG A 20 12.80 -0.29 4.04
C ARG A 20 13.69 -1.33 3.35
N THR A 21 13.12 -2.42 2.86
CA THR A 21 13.87 -3.49 2.18
C THR A 21 14.04 -3.22 0.69
N CYS A 22 12.97 -2.84 -0.02
CA CYS A 22 13.01 -2.64 -1.48
C CYS A 22 12.90 -1.17 -1.93
N GLY A 23 12.70 -0.22 -1.00
CA GLY A 23 12.56 1.21 -1.31
C GLY A 23 11.27 1.57 -2.05
N ALA A 24 10.31 0.63 -2.18
CA ALA A 24 9.04 0.92 -2.80
C ALA A 24 8.22 1.85 -1.90
N ARG A 25 7.79 3.00 -2.44
CA ARG A 25 6.90 3.96 -1.77
C ARG A 25 5.48 3.78 -2.29
N VAL A 26 4.60 3.29 -1.45
CA VAL A 26 3.18 3.00 -1.77
C VAL A 26 2.26 3.96 -1.02
N LEU A 27 1.05 4.16 -1.54
CA LEU A 27 0.00 4.89 -0.82
C LEU A 27 -0.88 3.88 -0.09
N VAL A 28 -1.13 4.13 1.19
CA VAL A 28 -1.81 3.18 2.08
C VAL A 28 -2.94 3.87 2.83
N ARG A 29 -4.08 3.18 2.93
CA ARG A 29 -5.19 3.57 3.80
C ARG A 29 -5.62 2.35 4.60
N LYS A 30 -5.60 2.48 5.93
CA LYS A 30 -6.01 1.40 6.84
C LYS A 30 -7.40 1.70 7.38
N SER A 31 -8.39 1.02 6.81
CA SER A 31 -9.79 1.24 7.21
C SER A 31 -10.05 0.59 8.56
N SER A 32 -9.54 -0.63 8.77
CA SER A 32 -9.56 -1.35 10.05
C SER A 32 -8.25 -2.11 10.24
N TRP A 33 -8.11 -2.82 11.36
CA TRP A 33 -6.97 -3.70 11.63
C TRP A 33 -6.80 -4.79 10.55
N GLU A 34 -7.90 -5.28 9.98
CA GLU A 34 -7.97 -6.33 8.97
C GLU A 34 -8.05 -5.78 7.55
N GLN A 35 -8.52 -4.54 7.37
CA GLN A 35 -8.79 -3.95 6.05
C GLN A 35 -7.77 -2.87 5.68
N THR A 36 -6.92 -3.18 4.71
CA THR A 36 -5.88 -2.27 4.20
C THR A 36 -6.00 -2.10 2.69
N SER A 37 -6.15 -0.86 2.23
CA SER A 37 -6.05 -0.51 0.81
C SER A 37 -4.65 -0.01 0.51
N VAL A 38 -4.01 -0.59 -0.50
CA VAL A 38 -2.66 -0.21 -0.94
C VAL A 38 -2.71 0.13 -2.42
N GLN A 39 -2.28 1.32 -2.77
CA GLN A 39 -2.09 1.74 -4.15
C GLN A 39 -0.62 1.68 -4.52
N TRP A 40 -0.36 1.03 -5.65
CA TRP A 40 0.96 0.90 -6.25
C TRP A 40 0.99 1.73 -7.53
N ASP A 41 1.99 2.59 -7.65
CA ASP A 41 2.32 3.19 -8.93
C ASP A 41 3.40 2.37 -9.66
N ALA A 42 3.68 2.77 -10.91
CA ALA A 42 4.68 2.11 -11.74
C ALA A 42 6.09 2.16 -11.12
N ALA A 43 6.44 3.23 -10.41
CA ALA A 43 7.77 3.41 -9.82
C ALA A 43 7.97 2.52 -8.58
N ALA A 44 6.96 2.38 -7.74
CA ALA A 44 6.93 1.46 -6.60
C ALA A 44 6.95 0.01 -7.08
N ALA A 45 6.15 -0.32 -8.11
CA ALA A 45 6.13 -1.65 -8.71
C ALA A 45 7.48 -2.02 -9.33
N ALA A 46 8.15 -1.07 -9.99
CA ALA A 46 9.48 -1.26 -10.57
C ALA A 46 10.59 -1.41 -9.53
N ARG A 47 10.45 -0.88 -8.31
CA ARG A 47 11.45 -1.07 -7.25
C ARG A 47 11.38 -2.45 -6.61
N CYS A 48 10.17 -2.98 -6.41
CA CYS A 48 9.96 -4.27 -5.74
C CYS A 48 10.36 -5.47 -6.62
N GLU A 49 11.39 -6.23 -6.21
CA GLU A 49 11.84 -7.43 -6.93
C GLU A 49 10.76 -8.52 -6.99
N GLU A 50 10.06 -8.79 -5.88
CA GLU A 50 8.99 -9.80 -5.84
C GLU A 50 7.89 -9.52 -6.88
N ARG A 51 7.49 -8.26 -7.02
CA ARG A 51 6.47 -7.85 -7.99
C ARG A 51 7.00 -7.87 -9.42
N ARG A 52 8.27 -7.50 -9.64
CA ARG A 52 8.92 -7.64 -10.96
C ARG A 52 9.02 -9.10 -11.37
N ALA A 53 9.38 -9.99 -10.45
CA ALA A 53 9.46 -11.42 -10.70
C ALA A 53 8.06 -12.01 -11.02
N ALA A 54 7.04 -11.66 -10.23
CA ALA A 54 5.66 -12.06 -10.49
C ALA A 54 5.15 -11.60 -11.86
N ALA A 55 5.39 -10.33 -12.21
CA ALA A 55 4.99 -9.78 -13.52
C ALA A 55 5.67 -10.51 -14.68
N ARG A 56 6.97 -10.85 -14.57
CA ARG A 56 7.71 -11.61 -15.59
C ARG A 56 7.22 -13.05 -15.72
N ALA A 57 6.79 -13.66 -14.63
CA ALA A 57 6.24 -15.01 -14.61
C ALA A 57 4.80 -15.09 -15.18
N GLY A 58 4.21 -13.95 -15.58
CA GLY A 58 2.81 -13.89 -16.00
C GLY A 58 1.83 -14.08 -14.83
N ASP A 59 2.31 -13.96 -13.59
CA ASP A 59 1.46 -14.05 -12.41
C ASP A 59 0.62 -12.77 -12.32
N THR A 60 -0.65 -12.90 -12.66
CA THR A 60 -1.65 -11.83 -12.55
C THR A 60 -2.13 -11.64 -11.12
N PHE A 61 -1.78 -12.55 -10.20
CA PHE A 61 -2.02 -12.30 -8.78
C PHE A 61 -1.08 -11.20 -8.31
N LEU A 62 -1.68 -10.12 -7.81
CA LEU A 62 -1.01 -9.06 -7.09
C LEU A 62 -0.43 -9.63 -5.78
N ARG A 63 0.64 -10.42 -5.85
CA ARG A 63 1.44 -10.75 -4.66
C ARG A 63 1.93 -9.42 -4.10
N GLY A 64 1.34 -9.02 -2.98
CA GLY A 64 1.84 -7.91 -2.20
C GLY A 64 3.23 -8.27 -1.68
N CYS A 65 4.16 -7.32 -1.73
CA CYS A 65 5.47 -7.48 -1.12
C CYS A 65 5.30 -7.70 0.38
N THR A 66 5.83 -8.80 0.93
CA THR A 66 5.74 -9.07 2.38
C THR A 66 6.38 -7.94 3.18
N ASN A 67 7.53 -7.44 2.73
CA ASN A 67 8.20 -6.30 3.36
C ASN A 67 7.37 -5.01 3.37
N VAL A 68 6.48 -4.80 2.39
CA VAL A 68 5.53 -3.67 2.41
C VAL A 68 4.47 -3.88 3.48
N ARG A 69 3.99 -5.11 3.70
CA ARG A 69 3.06 -5.41 4.79
C ARG A 69 3.70 -5.12 6.14
N ASP A 70 4.92 -5.57 6.35
CA ASP A 70 5.67 -5.31 7.60
C ASP A 70 5.91 -3.80 7.81
N ALA A 71 6.20 -3.06 6.73
CA ALA A 71 6.36 -1.61 6.78
C ALA A 71 5.06 -0.90 7.17
N ILE A 72 3.91 -1.38 6.65
CA ILE A 72 2.58 -0.87 7.00
C ILE A 72 2.28 -1.14 8.48
N GLU A 73 2.44 -2.37 8.94
CA GLU A 73 2.20 -2.75 10.33
C GLU A 73 3.10 -1.94 11.28
N SER A 74 4.37 -1.78 10.93
CA SER A 74 5.30 -0.94 11.69
C SER A 74 4.89 0.52 11.71
N ALA A 75 4.35 1.06 10.61
CA ALA A 75 3.86 2.44 10.57
C ALA A 75 2.62 2.63 11.45
N VAL A 76 1.73 1.64 11.50
CA VAL A 76 0.57 1.65 12.40
C VAL A 76 1.01 1.62 13.86
N SER A 77 1.91 0.68 14.22
CA SER A 77 2.41 0.55 15.59
C SER A 77 3.14 1.78 16.10
N ARG A 78 3.77 2.56 15.20
CA ARG A 78 4.40 3.85 15.56
C ARG A 78 3.42 5.03 15.59
N GLY A 79 2.19 4.85 15.10
CA GLY A 79 1.21 5.94 14.95
C GLY A 79 1.39 6.79 13.68
N ASP A 80 2.31 6.43 12.79
CA ASP A 80 2.54 7.13 11.52
C ASP A 80 1.41 6.89 10.51
N LEU A 81 0.74 5.73 10.61
CA LEU A 81 -0.40 5.35 9.78
C LEU A 81 -1.64 5.14 10.65
N ARG A 82 -2.68 5.96 10.46
CA ARG A 82 -3.92 5.88 11.26
C ARG A 82 -4.81 4.71 10.80
N VAL A 83 -5.39 4.00 11.78
CA VAL A 83 -6.51 3.07 11.57
C VAL A 83 -7.83 3.82 11.77
N LEU A 84 -8.73 3.77 10.79
CA LEU A 84 -9.92 4.62 10.80
C LEU A 84 -11.04 4.09 11.73
N SER A 85 -11.27 2.78 11.76
CA SER A 85 -12.29 2.15 12.62
C SER A 85 -11.90 2.01 14.09
N ASP A 86 -10.81 2.62 14.53
CA ASP A 86 -10.33 2.64 15.92
C ASP A 86 -10.79 3.91 16.68
N THR A 87 -11.65 4.73 16.07
CA THR A 87 -12.21 5.97 16.62
C THR A 87 -13.73 5.89 16.77
#